data_AF-A0A1S4F7A4-F1
#
_entry.id   AF-A0A1S4F7A4-F1
#
_cell.length_a   1.000
_cell.length_b   1.000
_cell.length_c   1.000
_cell.angle_alpha   90.00
_cell.angle_beta   90.00
_cell.angle_gamma   90.00
#
_symmetry.space_group_name_H-M   'P 1'
#
loop_
_entity.id
_entity.type
_entity.pdbx_description
1 polymer ?
#
loop_
_entity_poly.entity_id
_entity_poly.type
_entity_poly.pdbx_seq_one_letter_code
_entity_poly.pdbx_strand_id
1 'polypeptide(L)'
;MNKEAPDGLELSQGVTPLNLSTESGFYADWKQSYHVDTEQAILNPYPTDTIMASITRLISTLCAKFQLSHTIEFSAIDTLEQFVIKVIAGERGASVGENYLKQMPLYAVSVVNMVSKYFDAHIKLDWNGFQRMFAKYSPGVPWSSKRMMELEYEVMKKLNHKIYHSLLLGAVERFAKDHILTVGVVRKDHFGKVGVKLLRVVYAQRYNIYKSLRPRVSSEDMFVRFKSNKLILAAAIVMAILKLCGIDQQQVVDRVAETLSNECFVEAMNIIFLRDAILNVFN
;
A
#
# COMPACT_ATOMS: atom_id res chain seq x y z
N MET A 1 -29.72 -56.79 7.40
CA MET A 1 -29.30 -55.75 8.37
C MET A 1 -27.83 -55.46 8.14
N ASN A 2 -27.50 -54.33 7.53
CA ASN A 2 -26.48 -53.43 8.07
C ASN A 2 -26.63 -52.07 7.37
N LYS A 3 -26.66 -51.05 8.22
CA LYS A 3 -27.00 -49.67 7.96
C LYS A 3 -25.90 -48.98 7.16
N GLU A 4 -26.32 -48.08 6.27
CA GLU A 4 -25.50 -47.00 5.74
C GLU A 4 -24.94 -46.13 6.88
N ALA A 5 -23.70 -45.67 6.71
CA ALA A 5 -23.20 -44.43 7.28
C ALA A 5 -22.36 -43.73 6.19
N PRO A 6 -22.58 -42.43 5.92
CA PRO A 6 -21.91 -41.69 4.86
C PRO A 6 -20.66 -41.00 5.41
N ASP A 7 -19.48 -41.48 5.03
CA ASP A 7 -18.24 -40.76 5.37
C ASP A 7 -18.00 -39.64 4.36
N GLY A 8 -18.48 -38.45 4.77
CA GLY A 8 -17.58 -37.34 5.03
C GLY A 8 -16.78 -36.83 3.82
N LEU A 9 -17.35 -35.84 3.14
CA LEU A 9 -16.61 -34.82 2.42
C LEU A 9 -15.60 -34.16 3.35
N GLU A 10 -14.36 -34.63 3.38
CA GLU A 10 -13.23 -33.86 3.87
C GLU A 10 -12.97 -32.70 2.89
N LEU A 11 -13.64 -31.57 3.13
CA LEU A 11 -13.23 -30.26 2.64
C LEU A 11 -11.95 -29.83 3.37
N SER A 12 -10.85 -30.54 3.16
CA SER A 12 -9.51 -30.00 3.44
C SER A 12 -9.09 -29.14 2.24
N GLN A 13 -9.77 -28.01 2.03
CA GLN A 13 -9.13 -26.92 1.30
C GLN A 13 -7.93 -26.50 2.15
N GLY A 14 -6.75 -27.01 1.80
CA GLY A 14 -5.50 -26.64 2.42
C GLY A 14 -5.44 -25.12 2.55
N VAL A 15 -5.49 -24.65 3.80
CA VAL A 15 -5.48 -23.24 4.18
C VAL A 15 -4.12 -22.68 3.77
N THR A 16 -3.97 -22.38 2.49
CA THR A 16 -2.80 -21.72 1.97
C THR A 16 -2.98 -20.27 2.40
N PRO A 17 -2.12 -19.69 3.24
CA PRO A 17 -2.32 -18.33 3.74
C PRO A 17 -2.24 -17.33 2.59
N LEU A 18 -3.10 -16.29 2.61
CA LEU A 18 -2.87 -15.09 1.78
C LEU A 18 -1.48 -14.60 2.18
N ASN A 19 -0.56 -14.41 1.23
CA ASN A 19 0.82 -14.03 1.54
C ASN A 19 1.16 -12.83 0.66
N LEU A 20 0.51 -11.71 0.97
CA LEU A 20 0.71 -10.44 0.26
C LEU A 20 1.80 -9.59 0.93
N SER A 21 1.96 -9.69 2.25
CA SER A 21 2.89 -8.94 3.07
C SER A 21 3.59 -9.85 4.10
N THR A 22 4.82 -9.49 4.44
CA THR A 22 5.58 -10.08 5.55
C THR A 22 5.10 -9.60 6.92
N GLU A 23 4.41 -8.46 6.97
CA GLU A 23 3.93 -7.81 8.21
C GLU A 23 2.64 -8.44 8.78
N SER A 24 1.99 -9.32 8.01
CA SER A 24 0.75 -9.98 8.44
C SER A 24 0.98 -11.13 9.43
N GLY A 25 2.24 -11.55 9.61
CA GLY A 25 2.64 -12.52 10.63
C GLY A 25 3.44 -11.85 11.75
N PHE A 26 3.23 -12.32 12.98
CA PHE A 26 4.24 -12.33 14.06
C PHE A 26 4.30 -11.25 15.15
N TYR A 27 3.38 -10.28 15.25
CA TYR A 27 3.36 -9.39 16.44
C TYR A 27 2.01 -9.34 17.18
N ALA A 28 2.09 -9.51 18.51
CA ALA A 28 0.95 -9.44 19.44
C ALA A 28 0.33 -8.04 19.52
N ASP A 29 1.11 -6.99 19.25
CA ASP A 29 0.65 -5.59 19.20
C ASP A 29 1.01 -4.94 17.86
N TRP A 30 0.47 -5.51 16.79
CA TRP A 30 0.67 -4.99 15.44
C TRP A 30 0.03 -3.61 15.22
N LYS A 31 -1.02 -3.28 16.00
CA LYS A 31 -1.73 -1.99 15.89
C LYS A 31 -0.85 -0.82 16.34
N GLN A 32 0.09 -1.04 17.25
CA GLN A 32 1.03 0.00 17.70
C GLN A 32 1.79 0.67 16.55
N SER A 33 2.24 -0.09 15.55
CA SER A 33 2.93 0.47 14.38
C SER A 33 2.04 1.44 13.57
N TYR A 34 0.73 1.20 13.55
CA TYR A 34 -0.24 2.06 12.86
C TYR A 34 -0.55 3.31 13.68
N HIS A 35 -0.62 3.18 15.01
CA HIS A 35 -0.79 4.33 15.90
C HIS A 35 0.40 5.30 15.77
N VAL A 36 1.63 4.79 15.86
CA VAL A 36 2.85 5.61 15.71
C VAL A 36 2.90 6.29 14.33
N ASP A 37 2.58 5.57 13.26
CA ASP A 37 2.53 6.13 11.90
C ASP A 37 1.47 7.23 11.77
N THR A 38 0.29 7.00 12.33
CA THR A 38 -0.82 7.98 12.33
C THR A 38 -0.44 9.25 13.09
N GLU A 39 0.15 9.13 14.29
CA GLU A 39 0.63 10.27 15.07
C GLU A 39 1.68 11.08 14.32
N GLN A 40 2.66 10.40 13.70
CA GLN A 40 3.68 11.08 12.90
C GLN A 40 3.09 11.83 11.70
N ALA A 41 2.12 11.24 11.01
CA ALA A 41 1.45 11.84 9.88
C ALA A 41 0.55 13.03 10.28
N ILE A 42 -0.09 12.98 11.45
CA ILE A 42 -0.84 14.11 12.02
C ILE A 42 0.09 15.29 12.34
N LEU A 43 1.25 15.01 12.94
CA LEU A 43 2.23 16.04 13.30
C LEU A 43 2.90 16.66 12.07
N ASN A 44 2.94 15.93 10.96
CA ASN A 44 3.66 16.32 9.74
C ASN A 44 2.80 16.04 8.50
N PRO A 45 1.69 16.77 8.29
CA PRO A 45 0.80 16.56 7.16
C PRO A 45 1.47 17.11 5.88
N TYR A 46 2.29 16.28 5.24
CA TYR A 46 2.95 16.65 3.99
C TYR A 46 2.08 16.26 2.77
N PRO A 47 1.87 17.18 1.80
CA PRO A 47 0.99 16.94 0.67
C PRO A 47 1.71 16.15 -0.45
N THR A 48 1.93 14.85 -0.26
CA THR A 48 2.44 13.95 -1.31
C THR A 48 1.34 13.46 -2.25
N ASP A 49 0.07 13.65 -1.93
CA ASP A 49 -1.06 13.06 -2.66
C ASP A 49 -1.01 13.31 -4.18
N THR A 50 -0.51 14.48 -4.62
CA THR A 50 -0.47 14.87 -6.04
C THR A 50 0.63 14.16 -6.83
N ILE A 51 1.68 13.67 -6.17
CA ILE A 51 2.80 12.96 -6.80
C ILE A 51 2.65 11.43 -6.72
N MET A 52 1.75 10.93 -5.87
CA MET A 52 1.57 9.48 -5.66
C MET A 52 1.18 8.72 -6.92
N ALA A 53 0.40 9.32 -7.83
CA ALA A 53 0.08 8.72 -9.12
C ALA A 53 1.33 8.35 -9.93
N SER A 54 2.29 9.27 -9.98
CA SER A 54 3.55 9.09 -10.72
C SER A 54 4.45 8.07 -10.03
N ILE A 55 4.60 8.17 -8.71
CA ILE A 55 5.39 7.23 -7.89
C ILE A 55 4.86 5.80 -8.05
N THR A 56 3.56 5.61 -7.83
CA THR A 56 2.90 4.30 -7.85
C THR A 56 3.07 3.66 -9.22
N ARG A 57 2.73 4.39 -10.29
CA ARG A 57 2.82 3.87 -11.66
C ARG A 57 4.26 3.46 -12.00
N LEU A 58 5.25 4.28 -11.64
CA LEU A 58 6.64 3.98 -11.95
C LEU A 58 7.10 2.73 -11.21
N ILE A 59 6.90 2.66 -9.89
CA ILE A 59 7.32 1.52 -9.07
C ILE A 59 6.59 0.25 -9.50
N SER A 60 5.27 0.29 -9.68
CA SER A 60 4.50 -0.85 -10.16
C SER A 60 5.00 -1.36 -11.51
N THR A 61 5.40 -0.47 -12.42
CA THR A 61 5.98 -0.86 -13.73
C THR A 61 7.34 -1.55 -13.56
N LEU A 62 8.19 -1.02 -12.68
CA LEU A 62 9.48 -1.62 -12.37
C LEU A 62 9.29 -3.01 -11.74
N CYS A 63 8.49 -3.11 -10.68
CA CYS A 63 8.22 -4.37 -10.00
C CYS A 63 7.60 -5.41 -10.93
N ALA A 64 6.67 -5.02 -11.80
CA ALA A 64 6.11 -5.94 -12.80
C ALA A 64 7.18 -6.44 -13.79
N LYS A 65 8.06 -5.55 -14.26
CA LYS A 65 9.14 -5.92 -15.19
C LYS A 65 10.13 -6.91 -14.58
N PHE A 66 10.44 -6.76 -13.29
CA PHE A 66 11.37 -7.62 -12.57
C PHE A 66 10.69 -8.77 -11.82
N GLN A 67 9.37 -8.92 -11.98
CA GLN A 67 8.56 -9.94 -11.30
C GLN A 67 8.76 -9.94 -9.78
N LEU A 68 8.88 -8.74 -9.19
CA LEU A 68 9.04 -8.56 -7.75
C LEU A 68 7.72 -8.81 -7.02
N SER A 69 7.82 -9.24 -5.76
CA SER A 69 6.65 -9.49 -4.92
C SER A 69 5.88 -8.21 -4.61
N HIS A 70 4.61 -8.35 -4.24
CA HIS A 70 3.78 -7.21 -3.84
C HIS A 70 4.28 -6.54 -2.55
N THR A 71 4.88 -7.30 -1.62
CA THR A 71 5.56 -6.72 -0.45
C THR A 71 6.64 -5.73 -0.89
N ILE A 72 7.52 -6.12 -1.81
CA ILE A 72 8.58 -5.25 -2.33
C ILE A 72 7.99 -4.03 -3.03
N GLU A 73 6.95 -4.23 -3.86
CA GLU A 73 6.28 -3.16 -4.59
C GLU A 73 5.73 -2.07 -3.67
N PHE A 74 4.88 -2.43 -2.71
CA PHE A 74 4.23 -1.45 -1.85
C PHE A 74 5.19 -0.86 -0.82
N SER A 75 6.16 -1.65 -0.32
CA SER A 75 7.24 -1.11 0.52
C SER A 75 8.14 -0.13 -0.22
N ALA A 76 8.39 -0.34 -1.52
CA ALA A 76 9.13 0.64 -2.33
C ALA A 76 8.33 1.93 -2.52
N ILE A 77 7.00 1.84 -2.70
CA ILE A 77 6.13 3.02 -2.76
C ILE A 77 6.18 3.81 -1.45
N ASP A 78 5.98 3.14 -0.31
CA ASP A 78 6.00 3.79 1.00
C ASP A 78 7.39 4.36 1.34
N THR A 79 8.46 3.63 1.01
CA THR A 79 9.84 4.10 1.24
C THR A 79 10.17 5.33 0.38
N LEU A 80 9.76 5.35 -0.89
CA LEU A 80 9.99 6.51 -1.76
C LEU A 80 9.13 7.70 -1.32
N GLU A 81 7.88 7.48 -0.92
CA GLU A 81 7.01 8.52 -0.37
C GLU A 81 7.66 9.18 0.86
N GLN A 82 8.15 8.38 1.82
CA GLN A 82 8.83 8.90 3.01
C GLN A 82 10.11 9.66 2.66
N PHE A 83 10.87 9.20 1.67
CA PHE A 83 12.05 9.91 1.20
C PHE A 83 11.67 11.29 0.66
N VAL A 84 10.65 11.36 -0.19
CA VAL A 84 10.17 12.63 -0.76
C VAL A 84 9.66 13.58 0.31
N ILE A 85 8.94 13.08 1.33
CA ILE A 85 8.54 13.88 2.49
C ILE A 85 9.76 14.49 3.17
N LYS A 86 10.82 13.71 3.44
CA LYS A 86 12.04 14.20 4.09
C LYS A 86 12.83 15.19 3.22
N VAL A 87 12.84 15.00 1.90
CA VAL A 87 13.45 15.94 0.95
C VAL A 87 12.70 17.27 0.97
N ILE A 88 11.38 17.25 0.78
CA ILE A 88 10.53 18.46 0.78
C ILE A 88 10.60 19.18 2.13
N ALA A 89 10.52 18.43 3.24
CA ALA A 89 10.59 18.98 4.60
C ALA A 89 11.95 19.62 4.92
N GLY A 90 13.03 19.04 4.40
CA GLY A 90 14.40 19.51 4.62
C GLY A 90 14.79 20.71 3.77
N GLU A 91 13.99 21.08 2.78
CA GLU A 91 14.32 22.12 1.80
C GLU A 91 13.58 23.42 2.10
N ARG A 92 14.33 24.37 2.68
CA ARG A 92 13.92 25.78 2.73
C ARG A 92 14.15 26.42 1.36
N GLY A 93 13.35 26.05 0.35
CA GLY A 93 13.37 26.70 -0.97
C GLY A 93 12.80 25.84 -2.11
N ALA A 94 11.94 26.45 -2.95
CA ALA A 94 11.21 25.77 -4.04
C ALA A 94 12.12 25.15 -5.13
N SER A 95 13.32 25.68 -5.35
CA SER A 95 14.21 25.28 -6.45
C SER A 95 14.91 23.94 -6.22
N VAL A 96 15.08 23.53 -4.96
CA VAL A 96 15.77 22.27 -4.65
C VAL A 96 14.82 21.09 -4.89
N GLY A 97 13.53 21.24 -4.51
CA GLY A 97 12.54 20.17 -4.66
C GLY A 97 12.28 19.82 -6.12
N GLU A 98 12.29 20.80 -7.01
CA GLU A 98 12.18 20.59 -8.46
C GLU A 98 13.32 19.73 -9.02
N ASN A 99 14.54 19.86 -8.50
CA ASN A 99 15.68 19.06 -8.94
C ASN A 99 15.57 17.60 -8.48
N TYR A 100 15.00 17.34 -7.30
CA TYR A 100 14.71 15.97 -6.84
C TYR A 100 13.58 15.34 -7.64
N LEU A 101 12.53 16.10 -7.96
CA LEU A 101 11.44 15.61 -8.82
C LEU A 101 11.93 15.23 -10.22
N LYS A 102 12.89 15.97 -10.79
CA LYS A 102 13.54 15.60 -12.08
C LYS A 102 14.32 14.29 -11.99
N GLN A 103 14.91 13.99 -10.84
CA GLN A 103 15.66 12.75 -10.59
C GLN A 103 14.80 11.62 -10.01
N MET A 104 13.49 11.84 -9.84
CA MET A 104 12.56 10.86 -9.28
C MET A 104 12.68 9.47 -9.91
N PRO A 105 12.88 9.33 -11.23
CA PRO A 105 13.04 8.00 -11.81
C PRO A 105 14.27 7.25 -11.28
N LEU A 106 15.41 7.92 -11.09
CA LEU A 106 16.60 7.32 -10.49
C LEU A 106 16.39 6.95 -9.03
N TYR A 107 15.73 7.82 -8.26
CA TYR A 107 15.39 7.52 -6.87
C TYR A 107 14.47 6.31 -6.78
N ALA A 108 13.45 6.20 -7.63
CA ALA A 108 12.57 5.05 -7.66
C ALA A 108 13.32 3.76 -7.95
N VAL A 109 14.26 3.76 -8.89
CA VAL A 109 15.09 2.58 -9.18
C VAL A 109 16.01 2.24 -8.00
N SER A 110 16.61 3.25 -7.37
CA SER A 110 17.47 3.06 -6.20
C SER A 110 16.69 2.46 -5.04
N VAL A 111 15.49 3.00 -4.75
CA VAL A 111 14.60 2.51 -3.71
C VAL A 111 14.14 1.09 -4.01
N VAL A 112 13.69 0.79 -5.24
CA VAL A 112 13.29 -0.57 -5.62
C VAL A 112 14.44 -1.55 -5.42
N ASN A 113 15.66 -1.18 -5.79
CA ASN A 113 16.84 -2.04 -5.59
C ASN A 113 17.16 -2.28 -4.11
N MET A 114 17.18 -1.22 -3.30
CA MET A 114 17.41 -1.32 -1.87
C MET A 114 16.36 -2.18 -1.17
N VAL A 115 15.08 -1.92 -1.45
CA VAL A 115 13.95 -2.64 -0.87
C VAL A 115 13.97 -4.11 -1.30
N SER A 116 14.28 -4.39 -2.57
CA SER A 116 14.41 -5.76 -3.05
C SER A 116 15.49 -6.53 -2.28
N LYS A 117 16.68 -5.96 -2.15
CA LYS A 117 17.80 -6.56 -1.39
C LYS A 117 17.46 -6.76 0.09
N TYR A 118 16.65 -5.87 0.66
CA TYR A 118 16.23 -5.94 2.06
C TYR A 118 15.29 -7.11 2.32
N PHE A 119 14.34 -7.38 1.43
CA PHE A 119 13.41 -8.50 1.57
C PHE A 119 13.98 -9.83 1.07
N ASP A 120 14.79 -9.80 0.02
CA ASP A 120 15.40 -10.99 -0.56
C ASP A 120 16.76 -10.65 -1.18
N ALA A 121 17.83 -11.04 -0.48
CA ALA A 121 19.21 -10.82 -0.91
C ALA A 121 19.60 -11.57 -2.20
N HIS A 122 18.79 -12.56 -2.63
CA HIS A 122 19.01 -13.30 -3.87
C HIS A 122 18.49 -12.56 -5.10
N ILE A 123 17.63 -11.55 -4.93
CA ILE A 123 17.14 -10.74 -6.04
C ILE A 123 18.29 -9.91 -6.61
N LYS A 124 18.64 -10.21 -7.86
CA LYS A 124 19.60 -9.42 -8.65
C LYS A 124 18.85 -8.69 -9.75
N LEU A 125 18.71 -7.38 -9.60
CA LEU A 125 18.08 -6.58 -10.65
C LEU A 125 19.00 -6.46 -11.88
N ASP A 126 18.42 -6.57 -13.08
CA ASP A 126 19.14 -6.39 -14.35
C ASP A 126 19.51 -4.91 -14.56
N TRP A 127 20.71 -4.54 -14.15
CA TRP A 127 21.28 -3.20 -14.31
C TRP A 127 21.38 -2.74 -15.78
N ASN A 128 21.66 -3.66 -16.70
CA ASN A 128 21.69 -3.36 -18.14
C ASN A 128 20.28 -3.07 -18.65
N GLY A 129 19.28 -3.76 -18.10
CA GLY A 129 17.86 -3.49 -18.30
C GLY A 129 17.44 -2.09 -17.83
N PHE A 130 17.94 -1.65 -16.67
CA PHE A 130 17.70 -0.27 -16.19
C PHE A 130 18.36 0.76 -17.09
N GLN A 131 19.64 0.59 -17.40
CA GLN A 131 20.37 1.50 -18.28
C GLN A 131 19.65 1.70 -19.61
N ARG A 132 19.18 0.61 -20.23
CA ARG A 132 18.40 0.68 -21.47
C ARG A 132 17.06 1.41 -21.30
N MET A 133 16.38 1.24 -20.17
CA MET A 133 15.14 1.99 -19.90
C MET A 133 15.39 3.48 -19.69
N PHE A 134 16.41 3.86 -18.92
CA PHE A 134 16.74 5.27 -18.74
C PHE A 134 17.17 5.93 -20.04
N ALA A 135 18.01 5.27 -20.83
CA ALA A 135 18.38 5.77 -22.16
C ALA A 135 17.16 6.02 -23.06
N LYS A 136 16.11 5.19 -22.94
CA LYS A 136 14.89 5.31 -23.75
C LYS A 136 13.89 6.34 -23.22
N TYR A 137 13.68 6.41 -21.91
CA TYR A 137 12.57 7.16 -21.30
C TYR A 137 13.03 8.39 -20.51
N SER A 138 14.33 8.56 -20.30
CA SER A 138 14.92 9.71 -19.59
C SER A 138 16.32 10.05 -20.15
N PRO A 139 16.42 10.37 -21.45
CA PRO A 139 17.71 10.48 -22.16
C PRO A 139 18.64 11.60 -21.64
N GLY A 140 18.17 12.50 -20.79
CA GLY A 140 18.96 13.58 -20.19
C GLY A 140 19.44 13.34 -18.76
N VAL A 141 19.16 12.17 -18.18
CA VAL A 141 19.50 11.87 -16.78
C VAL A 141 20.80 11.04 -16.73
N PRO A 142 21.91 11.58 -16.18
CA PRO A 142 23.18 10.87 -16.12
C PRO A 142 23.06 9.58 -15.31
N TRP A 143 23.37 8.45 -15.94
CA TRP A 143 23.34 7.12 -15.32
C TRP A 143 24.76 6.55 -15.19
N SER A 144 25.10 6.04 -14.01
CA SER A 144 26.26 5.16 -13.81
C SER A 144 26.06 4.31 -12.55
N SER A 145 26.75 3.16 -12.47
CA SER A 145 26.72 2.33 -11.25
C SER A 145 27.18 3.11 -10.02
N LYS A 146 28.15 4.02 -10.19
CA LYS A 146 28.60 4.93 -9.13
C LYS A 146 27.47 5.87 -8.68
N ARG A 147 26.78 6.50 -9.63
CA ARG A 147 25.65 7.40 -9.33
C ARG A 147 24.53 6.66 -8.58
N MET A 148 24.27 5.40 -8.92
CA MET A 148 23.29 4.59 -8.20
C MET A 148 23.69 4.31 -6.75
N MET A 149 24.94 3.94 -6.50
CA MET A 149 25.42 3.75 -5.13
C MET A 149 25.35 5.05 -4.31
N GLU A 150 25.67 6.20 -4.93
CA GLU A 150 25.52 7.51 -4.30
C GLU A 150 24.07 7.80 -3.92
N LEU A 151 23.12 7.50 -4.81
CA LEU A 151 21.69 7.69 -4.57
C LEU A 151 21.15 6.73 -3.49
N GLU A 152 21.57 5.47 -3.51
CA GLU A 152 21.21 4.50 -2.45
C GLU A 152 21.68 5.00 -1.08
N TYR A 153 22.93 5.46 -1.01
CA TYR A 153 23.48 6.05 0.21
C TYR A 153 22.73 7.31 0.64
N GLU A 154 22.40 8.19 -0.30
CA GLU A 154 21.64 9.42 -0.05
C GLU A 154 20.24 9.12 0.52
N VAL A 155 19.52 8.20 -0.10
CA VAL A 155 18.20 7.74 0.37
C VAL A 155 18.32 7.17 1.78
N MET A 156 19.26 6.26 2.01
CA MET A 156 19.47 5.67 3.35
C MET A 156 19.80 6.73 4.39
N LYS A 157 20.69 7.68 4.07
CA LYS A 157 21.05 8.75 4.99
C LYS A 157 19.85 9.63 5.33
N LYS A 158 19.04 10.02 4.34
CA LYS A 158 17.84 10.86 4.54
C LYS A 158 16.74 10.15 5.33
N LEU A 159 16.65 8.83 5.19
CA LEU A 159 15.69 7.99 5.90
C LEU A 159 16.23 7.45 7.24
N ASN A 160 17.39 7.92 7.72
CA ASN A 160 18.05 7.39 8.92
C ASN A 160 18.19 5.86 8.90
N HIS A 161 18.61 5.34 7.75
CA HIS A 161 18.83 3.92 7.46
C HIS A 161 17.58 3.03 7.58
N LYS A 162 16.37 3.63 7.53
CA LYS A 162 15.11 2.90 7.60
C LYS A 162 14.54 2.59 6.22
N ILE A 163 14.14 1.34 6.02
CA ILE A 163 13.25 0.91 4.94
C ILE A 163 11.84 0.75 5.53
N TYR A 164 10.83 1.23 4.81
CA TYR A 164 9.46 1.26 5.29
C TYR A 164 8.68 0.05 4.75
N HIS A 165 8.25 -0.80 5.67
CA HIS A 165 7.28 -1.84 5.38
C HIS A 165 5.92 -1.25 5.01
N SER A 166 5.19 -1.91 4.12
CA SER A 166 3.86 -1.43 3.75
C SER A 166 2.81 -1.82 4.78
N LEU A 167 2.57 -0.88 5.71
CA LEU A 167 1.52 -1.01 6.72
C LEU A 167 0.14 -1.16 6.07
N LEU A 168 -0.15 -0.42 4.99
CA LEU A 168 -1.46 -0.50 4.34
C LEU A 168 -1.70 -1.89 3.72
N LEU A 169 -0.69 -2.44 3.03
CA LEU A 169 -0.76 -3.80 2.51
C LEU A 169 -0.92 -4.83 3.63
N GLY A 170 -0.15 -4.68 4.71
CA GLY A 170 -0.21 -5.56 5.88
C GLY A 170 -1.59 -5.57 6.54
N ALA A 171 -2.20 -4.40 6.75
CA ALA A 171 -3.54 -4.30 7.33
C ALA A 171 -4.62 -4.87 6.42
N VAL A 172 -4.57 -4.61 5.11
CA VAL A 172 -5.52 -5.19 4.14
C VAL A 172 -5.43 -6.71 4.16
N GLU A 173 -4.22 -7.26 4.15
CA GLU A 173 -4.03 -8.70 4.23
C GLU A 173 -4.55 -9.29 5.54
N ARG A 174 -4.29 -8.64 6.67
CA ARG A 174 -4.72 -9.11 7.98
C ARG A 174 -6.24 -9.08 8.12
N PHE A 175 -6.88 -7.97 7.78
CA PHE A 175 -8.34 -7.88 7.76
C PHE A 175 -8.96 -8.91 6.82
N ALA A 176 -8.34 -9.16 5.67
CA ALA A 176 -8.78 -10.21 4.77
C ALA A 176 -8.70 -11.60 5.41
N LYS A 177 -7.56 -11.95 6.02
CA LYS A 177 -7.35 -13.25 6.69
C LYS A 177 -8.32 -13.45 7.84
N ASP A 178 -8.43 -12.47 8.72
CA ASP A 178 -9.07 -12.64 10.02
C ASP A 178 -10.60 -12.50 9.91
N HIS A 179 -11.09 -11.64 9.00
CA HIS A 179 -12.51 -11.26 8.98
C HIS A 179 -13.25 -11.54 7.67
N ILE A 180 -12.53 -11.74 6.55
CA ILE A 180 -13.19 -11.94 5.24
C ILE A 180 -13.11 -13.39 4.78
N LEU A 181 -11.90 -13.93 4.71
CA LEU A 181 -11.64 -15.26 4.19
C LEU A 181 -12.18 -16.35 5.14
N THR A 182 -12.24 -16.07 6.44
CA THR A 182 -12.88 -16.91 7.45
C THR A 182 -14.38 -17.09 7.22
N VAL A 183 -15.05 -16.10 6.61
CA VAL A 183 -16.49 -16.17 6.28
C VAL A 183 -16.72 -16.93 4.97
N GLY A 184 -15.68 -17.17 4.17
CA GLY A 184 -15.77 -17.95 2.93
C GLY A 184 -16.54 -17.28 1.79
N VAL A 185 -16.80 -15.97 1.88
CA VAL A 185 -17.61 -15.23 0.90
C VAL A 185 -16.88 -14.94 -0.42
N VAL A 186 -15.55 -14.99 -0.43
CA VAL A 186 -14.74 -14.75 -1.63
C VAL A 186 -13.58 -15.73 -1.69
N ARG A 187 -13.29 -16.25 -2.89
CA ARG A 187 -12.08 -17.05 -3.14
C ARG A 187 -10.82 -16.21 -2.95
N LYS A 188 -9.91 -16.70 -2.12
CA LYS A 188 -8.63 -16.07 -1.77
C LYS A 188 -7.85 -15.50 -2.96
N ASP A 189 -7.63 -16.31 -4.02
CA ASP A 189 -6.84 -15.86 -5.18
C ASP A 189 -7.51 -14.72 -5.94
N HIS A 190 -8.83 -14.73 -5.97
CA HIS A 190 -9.62 -13.65 -6.58
C HIS A 190 -9.53 -12.39 -5.73
N PHE A 191 -9.70 -12.50 -4.41
CA PHE A 191 -9.52 -11.41 -3.46
C PHE A 191 -8.13 -10.77 -3.59
N GLY A 192 -7.06 -11.58 -3.62
CA GLY A 192 -5.69 -11.09 -3.77
C GLY A 192 -5.46 -10.34 -5.08
N LYS A 193 -5.94 -10.89 -6.21
CA LYS A 193 -5.81 -10.25 -7.53
C LYS A 193 -6.55 -8.90 -7.60
N VAL A 194 -7.77 -8.83 -7.07
CA VAL A 194 -8.56 -7.58 -7.02
C VAL A 194 -7.91 -6.61 -6.05
N GLY A 195 -7.51 -7.08 -4.87
CA GLY A 195 -6.90 -6.28 -3.81
C GLY A 195 -5.62 -5.58 -4.22
N VAL A 196 -4.70 -6.28 -4.90
CA VAL A 196 -3.45 -5.67 -5.40
C VAL A 196 -3.75 -4.57 -6.42
N LYS A 197 -4.68 -4.80 -7.35
CA LYS A 197 -5.08 -3.78 -8.33
C LYS A 197 -5.71 -2.57 -7.65
N LEU A 198 -6.60 -2.80 -6.69
CA LEU A 198 -7.26 -1.73 -5.96
C LEU A 198 -6.27 -0.94 -5.10
N LEU A 199 -5.33 -1.60 -4.42
CA LEU A 199 -4.27 -0.94 -3.66
C LEU A 199 -3.46 0.01 -4.54
N ARG A 200 -3.05 -0.42 -5.75
CA ARG A 200 -2.37 0.46 -6.72
C ARG A 200 -3.22 1.68 -7.08
N VAL A 201 -4.52 1.50 -7.28
CA VAL A 201 -5.46 2.61 -7.54
C VAL A 201 -5.52 3.55 -6.35
N VAL A 202 -5.67 3.04 -5.14
CA VAL A 202 -5.80 3.84 -3.90
C VAL A 202 -4.52 4.64 -3.63
N TYR A 203 -3.36 4.03 -3.80
CA TYR A 203 -2.08 4.76 -3.73
C TYR A 203 -2.03 5.87 -4.79
N ALA A 204 -2.34 5.56 -6.04
CA ALA A 204 -2.25 6.53 -7.14
C ALA A 204 -3.28 7.67 -7.04
N GLN A 205 -4.46 7.40 -6.48
CA GLN A 205 -5.62 8.30 -6.52
C GLN A 205 -5.95 8.91 -5.16
N ARG A 206 -4.99 8.84 -4.22
CA ARG A 206 -5.10 9.36 -2.85
C ARG A 206 -5.66 10.80 -2.83
N TYR A 207 -5.16 11.66 -3.71
CA TYR A 207 -5.66 13.04 -3.86
C TYR A 207 -7.16 13.10 -4.14
N ASN A 208 -7.66 12.36 -5.13
CA ASN A 208 -9.06 12.40 -5.54
C ASN A 208 -9.99 11.79 -4.49
N ILE A 209 -9.56 10.69 -3.86
CA ILE A 209 -10.29 10.04 -2.76
C ILE A 209 -10.52 11.05 -1.63
N TYR A 210 -9.46 11.63 -1.10
CA TYR A 210 -9.57 12.52 0.06
C TYR A 210 -10.15 13.90 -0.30
N LYS A 211 -9.90 14.42 -1.51
CA LYS A 211 -10.55 15.65 -1.99
C LYS A 211 -12.08 15.53 -2.01
N SER A 212 -12.62 14.36 -2.38
CA SER A 212 -14.06 14.12 -2.38
C SER A 212 -14.67 14.08 -0.97
N LEU A 213 -13.87 13.71 0.02
CA LEU A 213 -14.30 13.58 1.42
C LEU A 213 -14.12 14.87 2.22
N ARG A 214 -13.21 15.78 1.81
CA ARG A 214 -12.92 17.02 2.54
C ARG A 214 -14.18 17.85 2.88
N PRO A 215 -15.15 18.07 1.98
CA PRO A 215 -16.34 18.85 2.28
C PRO A 215 -17.28 18.19 3.31
N ARG A 216 -17.13 16.88 3.57
CA ARG A 216 -17.97 16.12 4.49
C ARG A 216 -17.43 16.08 5.92
N VAL A 217 -16.26 16.69 6.16
CA VAL A 217 -15.62 16.72 7.48
C VAL A 217 -15.60 18.14 8.03
N SER A 218 -16.10 18.30 9.25
CA SER A 218 -16.41 19.60 9.86
C SER A 218 -15.19 20.43 10.26
N SER A 219 -14.03 19.81 10.52
CA SER A 219 -12.78 20.53 10.82
C SER A 219 -11.58 19.97 10.05
N GLU A 220 -10.56 20.81 9.85
CA GLU A 220 -9.30 20.39 9.22
C GLU A 220 -8.58 19.34 10.08
N ASP A 221 -8.56 19.51 11.41
CA ASP A 221 -7.91 18.55 12.31
C ASP A 221 -8.55 17.17 12.26
N MET A 222 -9.89 17.10 12.21
CA MET A 222 -10.59 15.83 12.04
C MET A 222 -10.30 15.20 10.69
N PHE A 223 -10.19 16.02 9.64
CA PHE A 223 -9.86 15.53 8.30
C PHE A 223 -8.42 14.99 8.23
N VAL A 224 -7.45 15.68 8.83
CA VAL A 224 -6.06 15.21 8.92
C VAL A 224 -5.99 13.90 9.70
N ARG A 225 -6.66 13.79 10.85
CA ARG A 225 -6.72 12.53 11.63
C ARG A 225 -7.33 11.38 10.82
N PHE A 226 -8.44 11.64 10.15
CA PHE A 226 -9.12 10.65 9.31
C PHE A 226 -8.23 10.20 8.14
N LYS A 227 -7.60 11.15 7.45
CA LYS A 227 -6.71 10.89 6.32
C LYS A 227 -5.46 10.09 6.72
N SER A 228 -4.89 10.40 7.88
CA SER A 228 -3.66 9.77 8.38
C SER A 228 -3.86 8.34 8.91
N ASN A 229 -5.11 7.93 9.17
CA ASN A 229 -5.38 6.62 9.74
C ASN A 229 -5.42 5.52 8.66
N LYS A 230 -4.31 4.77 8.54
CA LYS A 230 -4.17 3.66 7.59
C LYS A 230 -5.07 2.46 7.90
N LEU A 231 -5.53 2.27 9.14
CA LEU A 231 -6.45 1.18 9.49
C LEU A 231 -7.84 1.42 8.89
N ILE A 232 -8.37 2.64 9.00
CA ILE A 232 -9.65 3.01 8.37
C ILE A 232 -9.54 2.82 6.84
N LEU A 233 -8.42 3.26 6.25
CA LEU A 233 -8.17 3.09 4.83
C LEU A 233 -8.11 1.61 4.44
N ALA A 234 -7.40 0.77 5.20
CA ALA A 234 -7.34 -0.66 4.95
C ALA A 234 -8.71 -1.33 5.03
N ALA A 235 -9.51 -0.99 6.05
CA ALA A 235 -10.87 -1.49 6.21
C ALA A 235 -11.76 -1.09 5.02
N ALA A 236 -11.67 0.17 4.59
CA ALA A 236 -12.40 0.67 3.43
C ALA A 236 -11.99 -0.02 2.12
N ILE A 237 -10.70 -0.30 1.95
CA ILE A 237 -10.17 -1.07 0.83
C ILE A 237 -10.75 -2.49 0.84
N VAL A 238 -10.72 -3.18 1.97
CA VAL A 238 -11.28 -4.54 2.10
C VAL A 238 -12.77 -4.56 1.72
N MET A 239 -13.53 -3.59 2.20
CA MET A 239 -14.94 -3.43 1.84
C MET A 239 -15.14 -3.14 0.34
N ALA A 240 -14.26 -2.37 -0.27
CA ALA A 240 -14.30 -2.09 -1.70
C ALA A 240 -13.91 -3.33 -2.53
N ILE A 241 -12.96 -4.16 -2.07
CA ILE A 241 -12.63 -5.45 -2.70
C ILE A 241 -13.84 -6.37 -2.70
N LEU A 242 -14.54 -6.49 -1.57
CA LEU A 242 -15.76 -7.31 -1.47
C LEU A 242 -16.81 -6.92 -2.52
N LYS A 243 -17.09 -5.62 -2.63
CA LYS A 243 -18.01 -5.09 -3.64
C LYS A 243 -17.54 -5.38 -5.07
N LEU A 244 -16.26 -5.17 -5.37
CA LEU A 244 -15.68 -5.50 -6.68
C LEU A 244 -15.65 -7.00 -6.98
N CYS A 245 -15.71 -7.85 -5.96
CA CYS A 245 -15.88 -9.29 -6.08
C CYS A 245 -17.36 -9.71 -6.21
N GLY A 246 -18.30 -8.77 -6.29
CA GLY A 246 -19.74 -9.03 -6.43
C GLY A 246 -20.45 -9.40 -5.13
N ILE A 247 -19.85 -9.10 -3.98
CA ILE A 247 -20.47 -9.33 -2.67
C ILE A 247 -21.20 -8.07 -2.22
N ASP A 248 -22.48 -7.98 -2.62
CA ASP A 248 -23.34 -6.82 -2.33
C ASP A 248 -24.48 -7.15 -1.34
N GLN A 249 -24.44 -8.33 -0.72
CA GLN A 249 -25.44 -8.72 0.28
C GLN A 249 -25.34 -7.82 1.51
N GLN A 250 -26.37 -7.01 1.76
CA GLN A 250 -26.38 -6.01 2.82
C GLN A 250 -25.99 -6.58 4.19
N GLN A 251 -26.50 -7.77 4.54
CA GLN A 251 -26.17 -8.45 5.80
C GLN A 251 -24.67 -8.78 5.95
N VAL A 252 -24.02 -9.20 4.86
CA VAL A 252 -22.59 -9.50 4.86
C VAL A 252 -21.79 -8.20 4.97
N VAL A 253 -22.19 -7.19 4.19
CA VAL A 253 -21.57 -5.86 4.19
C VAL A 253 -21.64 -5.21 5.58
N ASP A 254 -22.81 -5.24 6.23
CA ASP A 254 -23.00 -4.64 7.56
C ASP A 254 -22.20 -5.37 8.63
N ARG A 255 -22.22 -6.71 8.63
CA ARG A 255 -21.45 -7.52 9.57
C ARG A 255 -19.94 -7.29 9.44
N VAL A 256 -19.44 -7.24 8.20
CA VAL A 256 -18.02 -6.94 7.94
C VAL A 256 -17.69 -5.51 8.36
N ALA A 257 -18.54 -4.54 8.04
CA ALA A 257 -18.34 -3.15 8.43
C ALA A 257 -18.27 -2.98 9.95
N GLU A 258 -19.17 -3.62 10.70
CA GLU A 258 -19.17 -3.63 12.17
C GLU A 258 -17.90 -4.28 12.73
N THR A 259 -17.49 -5.42 12.17
CA THR A 259 -16.26 -6.10 12.59
C THR A 259 -15.03 -5.21 12.39
N LEU A 260 -14.89 -4.61 11.21
CA LEU A 260 -13.76 -3.74 10.89
C LEU A 260 -13.81 -2.41 11.68
N SER A 261 -15.02 -1.90 11.96
CA SER A 261 -15.28 -0.74 12.81
C SER A 261 -14.73 -0.96 14.21
N ASN A 262 -15.00 -2.12 14.80
CA ASN A 262 -14.48 -2.51 16.11
C ASN A 262 -12.95 -2.66 16.09
N GLU A 263 -12.39 -3.26 15.05
CA GLU A 263 -10.94 -3.40 14.91
C GLU A 263 -10.20 -2.07 14.78
N CYS A 264 -10.82 -1.10 14.09
CA CYS A 264 -10.24 0.21 13.83
C CYS A 264 -10.56 1.25 14.92
N PHE A 265 -11.44 0.93 15.88
CA PHE A 265 -11.96 1.86 16.89
C PHE A 265 -12.59 3.13 16.28
N VAL A 266 -13.37 2.96 15.21
CA VAL A 266 -14.10 4.06 14.54
C VAL A 266 -15.52 3.65 14.25
N GLU A 267 -16.38 4.61 13.86
CA GLU A 267 -17.73 4.30 13.38
C GLU A 267 -17.70 3.62 12.00
N ALA A 268 -18.53 2.59 11.81
CA ALA A 268 -18.67 1.89 10.54
C ALA A 268 -18.98 2.82 9.35
N MET A 269 -19.71 3.92 9.60
CA MET A 269 -20.04 4.90 8.58
C MET A 269 -18.79 5.56 7.96
N ASN A 270 -17.73 5.77 8.74
CA ASN A 270 -16.47 6.32 8.25
C ASN A 270 -15.79 5.38 7.23
N ILE A 271 -15.85 4.08 7.49
CA ILE A 271 -15.34 3.04 6.59
C ILE A 271 -16.17 3.00 5.31
N ILE A 272 -17.51 3.06 5.44
CA ILE A 272 -18.44 3.07 4.32
C ILE A 272 -18.24 4.30 3.42
N PHE A 273 -18.11 5.49 4.00
CA PHE A 273 -17.84 6.71 3.23
C PHE A 273 -16.51 6.64 2.47
N LEU A 274 -15.46 6.13 3.10
CA LEU A 274 -14.16 5.99 2.45
C LEU A 274 -14.18 4.93 1.35
N ARG A 275 -14.88 3.81 1.56
CA ARG A 275 -15.12 2.79 0.54
C ARG A 275 -15.79 3.40 -0.69
N ASP A 276 -16.86 4.18 -0.48
CA ASP A 276 -17.59 4.78 -1.60
C ASP A 276 -16.73 5.82 -2.32
N ALA A 277 -15.92 6.60 -1.59
CA ALA A 277 -14.96 7.51 -2.21
C ALA A 277 -13.90 6.75 -3.04
N ILE A 278 -13.40 5.62 -2.56
CA ILE A 278 -12.48 4.74 -3.31
C ILE A 278 -13.14 4.25 -4.60
N LEU A 279 -14.39 3.77 -4.53
CA LEU A 279 -15.10 3.24 -5.68
C LEU A 279 -15.47 4.33 -6.70
N ASN A 280 -15.72 5.56 -6.25
CA ASN A 280 -16.03 6.68 -7.14
C ASN A 280 -14.86 7.11 -8.02
N VAL A 281 -13.63 6.72 -7.70
CA VAL A 281 -12.45 6.98 -8.55
C VAL A 281 -12.50 6.23 -9.88
N PHE A 282 -13.33 5.18 -9.98
CA PHE A 282 -13.52 4.41 -11.22
C PHE A 282 -14.53 5.02 -12.19
N ASN A 283 -15.34 5.98 -11.72
CA ASN A 283 -16.41 6.62 -12.49
C ASN A 283 -15.95 7.96 -13.07
#